data_AF-A0A918PHG7-F1
#
_entry.id   AF-A0A918PHG7-F1
#
_cell.length_a   1.000
_cell.length_b   1.000
_cell.length_c   1.000
_cell.angle_alpha   90.00
_cell.angle_beta   90.00
_cell.angle_gamma   90.00
#
_symmetry.space_group_name_H-M   'P 1'
#
loop_
_entity.id
_entity.type
_entity.pdbx_description
1 polymer ?
#
loop_
_entity_poly.entity_id
_entity_poly.type
_entity_poly.pdbx_seq_one_letter_code
_entity_poly.pdbx_strand_id
1 'polypeptide(L)'
;MARAPGAGTPGALFGPFTLGEEHDPMEHIVTVQDVVTAFADFMEPTAAELDAIEREMPVVLADVDLLDAQIATLDRIPTELDERRIRRARRRALAARVALINRTAAASLPGGAA
;
A
#
# COMPACT_ATOMS: atom_id res chain seq x y z
N MET A 1 6.83 -20.99 -60.59
CA MET A 1 7.96 -20.04 -60.52
C MET A 1 8.01 -19.51 -59.09
N ALA A 2 9.13 -19.71 -58.42
CA ALA A 2 9.30 -19.67 -56.96
C ALA A 2 9.48 -18.26 -56.37
N ARG A 3 9.26 -18.12 -55.05
CA ARG A 3 10.18 -17.52 -54.04
C ARG A 3 9.40 -17.00 -52.80
N ALA A 4 9.68 -17.57 -51.61
CA ALA A 4 9.39 -16.94 -50.31
C ALA A 4 10.46 -15.87 -50.01
N PRO A 5 10.21 -14.79 -49.25
CA PRO A 5 10.37 -14.79 -47.77
C PRO A 5 9.43 -13.74 -47.09
N GLY A 6 9.35 -13.46 -45.79
CA GLY A 6 10.10 -13.80 -44.59
C GLY A 6 9.48 -13.02 -43.42
N ALA A 7 9.66 -13.54 -42.21
CA ALA A 7 9.15 -12.96 -40.96
C ALA A 7 9.71 -11.56 -40.68
N GLY A 8 8.86 -10.67 -40.14
CA GLY A 8 9.22 -9.34 -39.63
C GLY A 8 8.67 -9.16 -38.22
N THR A 9 9.57 -8.83 -37.30
CA THR A 9 9.52 -8.72 -35.84
C THR A 9 8.47 -7.73 -35.28
N PRO A 10 7.87 -7.94 -34.10
CA PRO A 10 7.08 -6.93 -33.41
C PRO A 10 7.98 -6.04 -32.54
N GLY A 11 7.76 -4.73 -32.61
CA GLY A 11 8.27 -3.79 -31.62
C GLY A 11 8.80 -2.52 -32.24
N ALA A 12 7.97 -1.48 -32.23
CA ALA A 12 8.42 -0.11 -32.05
C ALA A 12 7.20 0.84 -31.98
N LEU A 13 7.09 1.51 -30.83
CA LEU A 13 6.68 2.90 -30.72
C LEU A 13 5.17 3.18 -30.64
N PHE A 14 4.69 3.02 -29.41
CA PHE A 14 3.68 3.88 -28.80
C PHE A 14 3.99 5.35 -29.14
N GLY A 15 3.12 5.97 -29.94
CA GLY A 15 3.07 7.39 -30.23
C GLY A 15 1.87 7.68 -31.14
N PRO A 16 1.55 8.95 -31.40
CA PRO A 16 1.37 10.08 -30.50
C PRO A 16 -0.13 10.32 -30.22
N PHE A 17 -0.47 10.81 -29.03
CA PHE A 17 -1.83 11.20 -28.67
C PHE A 17 -2.33 12.31 -29.62
N THR A 18 -3.33 12.02 -30.47
CA THR A 18 -4.00 13.02 -31.29
C THR A 18 -5.09 13.71 -30.47
N LEU A 19 -4.87 14.98 -30.14
CA LEU A 19 -5.90 15.87 -29.60
C LEU A 19 -6.89 16.21 -30.73
N GLY A 20 -8.07 15.62 -30.68
CA GLY A 20 -9.09 15.83 -31.71
C GLY A 20 -10.35 15.03 -31.48
N GLU A 21 -10.93 15.12 -30.28
CA GLU A 21 -12.35 14.87 -30.03
C GLU A 21 -12.71 15.75 -28.82
N GLU A 22 -13.90 16.34 -28.86
CA GLU A 22 -14.47 17.22 -27.84
C GLU A 22 -14.54 16.47 -26.50
N HIS A 23 -13.58 16.74 -25.62
CA HIS A 23 -13.42 16.00 -24.38
C HIS A 23 -14.39 16.56 -23.33
N ASP A 24 -15.61 16.00 -23.24
CA ASP A 24 -16.53 16.31 -22.15
C ASP A 24 -15.87 15.82 -20.84
N PRO A 25 -15.47 16.73 -19.93
CA PRO A 25 -14.72 16.36 -18.73
C PRO A 25 -15.51 15.44 -17.78
N MET A 26 -16.82 15.30 -17.97
CA MET A 26 -17.67 14.41 -17.18
C MET A 26 -17.61 12.95 -17.65
N GLU A 27 -17.29 12.66 -18.92
CA GLU A 27 -17.47 11.32 -19.51
C GLU A 27 -16.46 10.29 -18.98
N HIS A 28 -15.27 10.73 -18.58
CA HIS A 28 -14.23 9.84 -18.03
C HIS A 28 -14.44 9.44 -16.57
N ILE A 29 -15.32 10.13 -15.83
CA ILE A 29 -15.61 9.82 -14.42
C ILE A 29 -16.65 8.70 -14.28
N VAL A 30 -17.45 8.43 -15.32
CA VAL A 30 -18.66 7.60 -15.22
C VAL A 30 -18.40 6.10 -15.37
N THR A 31 -17.30 5.68 -16.00
CA THR A 31 -17.04 4.24 -16.28
C THR A 31 -16.67 3.40 -15.05
N VAL A 32 -16.29 4.03 -13.94
CA VAL A 32 -16.05 3.36 -12.64
C VAL A 32 -17.28 3.48 -11.73
N GLN A 33 -18.27 4.29 -12.11
CA GLN A 33 -19.39 4.66 -11.24
C GLN A 33 -20.32 3.48 -11.00
N ASP A 34 -20.55 2.62 -11.99
CA ASP A 34 -21.32 1.37 -11.84
C ASP A 34 -20.60 0.37 -10.92
N VAL A 35 -19.26 0.32 -10.94
CA VAL A 35 -18.48 -0.54 -10.04
C VAL A 35 -18.50 0.02 -8.61
N VAL A 36 -18.43 1.34 -8.45
CA VAL A 36 -18.47 2.03 -7.15
C VAL A 36 -19.88 2.04 -6.53
N THR A 37 -20.94 2.02 -7.34
CA THR A 37 -22.33 1.96 -6.84
C THR A 37 -22.84 0.52 -6.66
N ALA A 38 -22.19 -0.49 -7.26
CA ALA A 38 -22.46 -1.91 -6.99
C ALA A 38 -22.01 -2.38 -5.58
N PHE A 39 -21.33 -1.54 -4.80
CA PHE A 39 -21.13 -1.73 -3.35
C PHE A 39 -22.43 -1.45 -2.55
N ALA A 40 -23.53 -2.06 -2.97
CA ALA A 40 -24.87 -1.81 -2.43
C ALA A 40 -25.03 -2.20 -0.95
N ASP A 41 -24.05 -2.90 -0.37
CA ASP A 41 -23.94 -3.15 1.06
C ASP A 41 -22.68 -2.45 1.61
N PHE A 42 -22.71 -1.12 1.76
CA PHE A 42 -21.75 -0.44 2.63
C PHE A 42 -22.06 -0.81 4.08
N MET A 43 -21.66 -2.01 4.49
CA MET A 43 -21.73 -2.43 5.87
C MET A 43 -20.66 -1.67 6.64
N GLU A 44 -21.09 -0.88 7.63
CA GLU A 44 -20.15 -0.28 8.57
C GLU A 44 -19.38 -1.40 9.28
N PRO A 45 -18.07 -1.23 9.51
CA PRO A 45 -17.29 -2.15 10.31
C PRO A 45 -17.92 -2.33 11.69
N THR A 46 -17.95 -3.57 12.18
CA THR A 46 -18.37 -3.86 13.54
C THR A 46 -17.41 -3.22 14.55
N ALA A 47 -17.88 -2.98 15.78
CA ALA A 47 -17.03 -2.45 16.84
C ALA A 47 -15.77 -3.30 17.08
N ALA A 48 -15.88 -4.63 16.93
CA ALA A 48 -14.76 -5.54 17.09
C ALA A 48 -13.70 -5.40 15.96
N GLU A 49 -14.14 -5.09 14.74
CA GLU A 49 -13.25 -4.80 13.61
C GLU A 49 -12.59 -3.42 13.78
N LEU A 50 -13.33 -2.41 14.25
CA LEU A 50 -12.74 -1.10 14.59
C LEU A 50 -11.69 -1.24 15.69
N ASP A 51 -11.98 -2.00 16.75
CA ASP A 51 -11.01 -2.30 17.81
C ASP A 51 -9.79 -3.08 17.29
N ALA A 52 -9.94 -3.87 16.21
CA ALA A 52 -8.81 -4.53 15.57
C ALA A 52 -7.88 -3.54 14.89
N ILE A 53 -8.43 -2.57 14.16
CA ILE A 53 -7.66 -1.50 13.52
C ILE A 53 -6.91 -0.67 14.58
N GLU A 54 -7.59 -0.28 15.65
CA GLU A 54 -6.96 0.49 16.74
C GLU A 54 -5.82 -0.29 17.41
N ARG A 55 -5.93 -1.62 17.51
CA ARG A 55 -4.83 -2.47 18.01
C ARG A 55 -3.63 -2.50 17.07
N GLU A 56 -3.83 -2.34 15.76
CA GLU A 56 -2.77 -2.33 14.75
C GLU A 56 -2.09 -0.97 14.61
N MET A 57 -2.77 0.13 14.95
CA MET A 57 -2.24 1.49 14.77
C MET A 57 -0.85 1.74 15.37
N PRO A 58 -0.50 1.24 16.57
CA PRO A 58 0.84 1.40 17.10
C PRO A 58 1.95 0.81 16.22
N VAL A 59 1.67 -0.28 15.49
CA VAL A 59 2.62 -0.89 14.54
C VAL A 59 2.77 -0.01 13.31
N VAL A 60 1.66 0.46 12.76
CA VAL A 60 1.63 1.34 11.59
C VAL A 60 2.42 2.62 11.87
N LEU A 61 2.20 3.27 13.01
CA LEU A 61 2.92 4.48 13.40
C LEU A 61 4.43 4.23 13.58
N ALA A 62 4.82 3.08 14.14
CA ALA A 62 6.23 2.73 14.28
C ALA A 62 6.92 2.44 12.92
N ASP A 63 6.17 1.92 11.95
CA ASP A 63 6.64 1.73 10.57
C ASP A 63 6.74 3.07 9.84
N VAL A 64 5.80 4.00 10.05
CA VAL A 64 5.87 5.38 9.53
C VAL A 64 7.10 6.09 10.08
N ASP A 65 7.36 6.03 11.39
CA ASP A 65 8.57 6.56 12.02
C ASP A 65 9.87 6.04 11.36
N LEU A 66 9.88 4.78 10.93
CA LEU A 66 11.01 4.18 10.23
C LEU A 66 11.12 4.71 8.80
N LEU A 67 10.01 4.82 8.09
CA LEU A 67 9.96 5.39 6.74
C LEU A 67 10.42 6.86 6.76
N ASP A 68 9.95 7.66 7.71
CA ASP A 68 10.37 9.05 7.87
C ASP A 68 11.89 9.16 8.10
N ALA A 69 12.45 8.28 8.93
CA ALA A 69 13.90 8.23 9.15
C ALA A 69 14.68 7.84 7.89
N GLN A 70 14.13 6.99 7.03
CA GLN A 70 14.73 6.60 5.75
C GLN A 70 14.60 7.73 4.71
N ILE A 71 13.40 8.28 4.56
CA ILE A 71 13.08 9.37 3.62
C ILE A 71 13.97 10.58 3.89
N ALA A 72 14.19 10.94 5.15
CA ALA A 72 15.08 12.05 5.53
C ALA A 72 16.54 11.90 5.07
N THR A 73 16.94 10.70 4.63
CA THR A 73 18.30 10.41 4.16
C THR A 73 18.41 10.23 2.65
N LEU A 74 17.30 10.20 1.90
CA LEU A 74 17.34 9.87 0.46
C LEU A 74 18.09 10.91 -0.38
N ASP A 75 18.00 12.19 0.00
CA ASP A 75 18.59 13.30 -0.77
C ASP A 75 20.03 13.66 -0.37
N ARG A 76 20.67 12.86 0.49
CA ARG A 76 22.03 13.14 0.98
C ARG A 76 22.81 11.88 1.32
N ILE A 77 24.12 12.03 1.50
CA ILE A 77 24.95 10.97 2.08
C ILE A 77 24.55 10.82 3.56
N PRO A 78 24.14 9.62 4.02
CA PRO A 78 23.77 9.41 5.42
C PRO A 78 24.92 9.70 6.38
N THR A 79 24.61 10.39 7.47
CA THR A 79 25.57 10.60 8.58
C THR A 79 25.47 9.46 9.60
N GLU A 80 26.47 9.31 10.48
CA GLU A 80 26.39 8.35 11.58
C GLU A 80 25.15 8.55 12.47
N LEU A 81 24.72 9.81 12.64
CA LEU A 81 23.51 10.12 13.40
C LEU A 81 22.26 9.58 12.70
N ASP A 82 22.21 9.69 11.37
CA ASP A 82 21.11 9.15 10.56
C ASP A 82 21.04 7.63 10.68
N GLU A 83 22.19 6.94 10.60
CA GLU A 83 22.25 5.49 10.82
C GLU A 83 21.75 5.08 12.21
N ARG A 84 22.11 5.86 13.26
CA ARG A 84 21.61 5.62 14.62
C ARG A 84 20.10 5.83 14.72
N ARG A 85 19.56 6.86 14.05
CA ARG A 85 18.12 7.14 13.98
C ARG A 85 17.36 6.01 13.30
N ILE A 86 17.81 5.56 12.13
CA ILE A 86 17.23 4.43 11.39
C ILE A 86 17.26 3.16 12.24
N ARG A 87 18.40 2.85 12.89
CA ARG A 87 18.49 1.68 13.80
C ARG A 87 17.56 1.78 15.00
N ARG A 88 17.34 2.98 15.55
CA ARG A 88 16.40 3.19 16.65
C ARG A 88 14.96 3.00 16.19
N ALA A 89 14.57 3.60 15.06
CA ALA A 89 13.24 3.48 14.49
C ALA A 89 12.92 2.02 14.14
N ARG A 90 13.86 1.31 13.49
CA ARG A 90 13.71 -0.12 13.18
C ARG A 90 13.51 -1.00 14.42
N ARG A 91 14.22 -0.71 15.51
CA ARG A 91 14.03 -1.43 16.78
C ARG A 91 12.64 -1.16 17.38
N ARG A 92 12.11 0.06 17.27
CA ARG A 92 10.75 0.38 17.71
C ARG A 92 9.70 -0.35 16.88
N ALA A 93 9.82 -0.34 15.55
CA ALA A 93 8.94 -1.07 14.65
C ALA A 93 8.87 -2.57 14.99
N LEU A 94 10.03 -3.20 15.18
CA LEU A 94 10.10 -4.60 15.60
C LEU A 94 9.45 -4.84 16.97
N ALA A 95 9.70 -3.96 17.95
CA ALA A 95 9.08 -4.07 19.26
C ALA A 95 7.55 -3.93 19.21
N ALA A 96 7.02 -3.02 18.39
CA ALA A 96 5.59 -2.84 18.19
C ALA A 96 4.95 -4.09 17.57
N ARG A 97 5.58 -4.68 16.54
CA ARG A 97 5.11 -5.92 15.90
C ARG A 97 5.08 -7.10 16.89
N VAL A 98 6.13 -7.24 17.71
CA VAL A 98 6.17 -8.25 18.77
C VAL A 98 5.05 -8.03 19.79
N ALA A 99 4.82 -6.78 20.20
CA ALA A 99 3.75 -6.46 21.14
C ALA A 99 2.35 -6.78 20.57
N LEU A 100 2.12 -6.53 19.28
CA LEU A 100 0.86 -6.89 18.61
C LEU A 100 0.66 -8.41 18.57
N ILE A 101 1.68 -9.16 18.15
CA ILE A 101 1.63 -10.63 18.10
C ILE A 101 1.38 -11.23 19.49
N ASN A 102 2.03 -10.71 20.52
CA ASN A 102 1.82 -11.20 21.89
C ASN A 102 0.40 -10.91 22.40
N ARG A 103 -0.20 -9.78 21.99
CA ARG A 103 -1.57 -9.43 22.34
C ARG A 103 -2.60 -10.32 21.65
N THR A 104 -2.41 -10.62 20.36
CA THR A 104 -3.31 -11.52 19.62
C THR A 104 -3.19 -12.97 20.12
N ALA A 105 -1.99 -13.42 20.47
CA ALA A 105 -1.79 -14.73 21.09
C ALA A 105 -2.51 -14.84 22.45
N ALA A 106 -2.44 -13.80 23.30
CA ALA A 106 -3.16 -13.78 24.57
C ALA A 106 -4.69 -13.79 24.40
N ALA A 107 -5.22 -13.12 23.37
CA ALA A 107 -6.66 -13.13 23.07
C ALA A 107 -7.16 -14.48 22.51
N SER A 108 -6.27 -15.30 21.95
CA SER A 108 -6.60 -16.62 21.37
C SER A 108 -6.61 -17.76 22.40
N LEU A 109 -6.10 -17.54 23.62
CA LEU A 109 -6.18 -18.51 24.71
C LEU A 109 -7.54 -18.36 25.42
N PRO A 110 -8.44 -19.37 25.37
CA PRO A 110 -9.69 -19.32 26.11
C PRO A 110 -9.39 -19.42 27.61
N GLY A 111 -9.32 -18.27 28.28
CA GLY A 111 -9.22 -18.16 29.72
C GLY A 111 -10.56 -18.49 30.39
N GLY A 112 -10.95 -19.77 30.38
CA GLY A 112 -11.92 -20.31 31.32
C GLY A 112 -11.22 -20.61 32.65
N ALA A 113 -11.28 -19.66 33.58
CA ALA A 113 -10.97 -19.89 35.00
C ALA A 113 -11.84 -18.96 35.85
N ALA A 114 -13.01 -19.47 36.23
CA ALA A 114 -13.81 -19.07 37.38
C ALA A 114 -14.36 -20.35 38.02
#